data_AF-A0A2P4S444-F1
#
_entry.id   AF-A0A2P4S444-F1
#
_cell.length_a   1.000
_cell.length_b   1.000
_cell.length_c   1.000
_cell.angle_alpha   90.00
_cell.angle_beta   90.00
_cell.angle_gamma   90.00
#
_symmetry.space_group_name_H-M   'P 1'
#
loop_
_entity.id
_entity.type
_entity.pdbx_description
1 polymer ?
#
loop_
_entity_poly.entity_id
_entity_poly.type
_entity_poly.pdbx_seq_one_letter_code
_entity_poly.pdbx_strand_id
1 'polypeptide(L)' 'MDLVCLLLLFFSAVAVSRAQVQQDPSAETSEGIGINITCSHPNIQPNDNIHWYRQPPGRAP' A
#
# COMPACT_ATOMS: atom_id res chain seq x y z
N MET A 1 -12.48 15.82 33.19
CA MET A 1 -12.03 14.72 32.32
C MET A 1 -13.04 13.62 32.51
N ASP A 2 -14.19 13.81 31.87
CA ASP A 2 -15.40 13.02 32.07
C ASP A 2 -15.19 11.60 31.51
N LEU A 3 -15.84 10.62 32.14
CA LEU A 3 -15.81 9.19 31.73
C LEU A 3 -16.09 9.01 30.22
N VAL A 4 -16.92 9.90 29.67
CA VAL A 4 -17.25 9.97 28.24
C VAL A 4 -16.01 10.27 27.38
N CYS A 5 -15.13 11.18 27.79
CA CYS A 5 -13.88 11.47 27.08
C CYS A 5 -12.92 10.27 27.09
N LEU A 6 -12.82 9.58 28.23
CA LEU A 6 -12.01 8.36 28.33
C LEU A 6 -12.53 7.25 27.41
N LEU A 7 -13.86 7.05 27.36
CA LEU A 7 -14.49 6.09 26.45
C LEU A 7 -14.23 6.43 24.98
N LEU A 8 -14.39 7.70 24.59
CA LEU A 8 -14.14 8.15 23.22
C LEU A 8 -12.68 7.95 22.77
N LEU A 9 -11.71 8.18 23.66
CA LEU A 9 -10.29 7.92 23.39
C LEU A 9 -9.98 6.43 23.24
N PHE A 10 -10.68 5.55 23.97
CA PHE A 10 -10.59 4.10 23.80
C PHE A 10 -11.17 3.63 22.46
N PHE A 11 -12.26 4.24 21.99
CA PHE A 11 -12.87 3.90 20.70
C PHE A 11 -12.16 4.50 19.49
N SER A 12 -11.32 5.53 19.67
CA SER A 12 -10.55 6.16 18.58
C SER A 12 -9.26 5.41 18.21
N ALA A 13 -9.17 4.09 18.47
CA ALA A 13 -8.07 3.27 17.97
C ALA A 13 -8.07 3.33 16.44
N VAL A 14 -7.24 4.21 15.88
CA VAL A 14 -7.09 4.36 14.43
C VAL A 14 -6.45 3.09 13.90
N ALA A 15 -7.26 2.23 13.31
CA ALA A 15 -6.77 1.09 12.56
C ALA A 15 -6.03 1.61 11.32
N VAL A 16 -4.70 1.53 11.33
CA VAL A 16 -3.90 1.73 10.11
C VAL A 16 -4.11 0.51 9.23
N SER A 17 -5.02 0.60 8.27
CA SER A 17 -5.16 -0.41 7.23
C SER A 17 -4.08 -0.18 6.18
N ARG A 18 -3.12 -1.10 6.08
CA ARG A 18 -2.21 -1.18 4.93
C ARG A 18 -2.78 -2.21 3.95
N ALA A 19 -2.96 -1.81 2.70
CA ALA A 19 -3.22 -2.77 1.63
C ALA A 19 -2.07 -3.81 1.61
N GLN A 20 -2.41 -5.09 1.74
CA GLN A 20 -1.44 -6.19 1.71
C GLN A 20 -1.23 -6.61 0.25
N VAL A 21 -0.36 -5.89 -0.46
CA VAL A 21 0.10 -6.27 -1.80
C VAL A 21 1.39 -7.09 -1.72
N GLN A 22 1.50 -8.10 -2.57
CA GLN A 22 2.72 -8.88 -2.75
C GLN A 22 3.30 -8.58 -4.14
N GLN A 23 4.58 -8.20 -4.17
CA GLN A 23 5.33 -7.95 -5.40
C GLN A 23 6.71 -8.58 -5.29
N ASP A 24 7.31 -8.94 -6.42
CA ASP A 24 8.71 -9.35 -6.44
C ASP A 24 9.59 -8.14 -6.04
N PRO A 25 10.56 -8.32 -5.14
CA PRO A 25 11.37 -7.22 -4.62
C PRO A 25 12.31 -6.62 -5.67
N SER A 26 12.60 -7.36 -6.74
CA SER A 26 13.50 -6.97 -7.80
C SER A 26 13.06 -7.59 -9.11
N ALA A 27 13.21 -6.84 -10.19
CA ALA A 27 13.01 -7.33 -11.55
C ALA A 27 14.08 -6.69 -12.44
N GLU A 28 14.74 -7.51 -13.26
CA GLU A 28 15.82 -7.08 -14.15
C GLU A 28 15.48 -7.42 -15.60
N THR A 29 15.87 -6.55 -16.52
CA THR A 29 15.73 -6.75 -17.96
C THR A 29 16.89 -6.06 -18.67
N SER A 30 17.17 -6.47 -19.91
CA SER A 30 18.12 -5.76 -20.76
C SER A 30 17.49 -4.52 -21.39
N GLU A 31 18.34 -3.56 -21.77
CA GLU A 31 17.90 -2.34 -22.45
C GLU A 31 17.14 -2.67 -23.75
N GLY A 32 16.01 -1.98 -23.96
CA GLY A 32 15.13 -2.21 -25.11
C GLY A 32 14.20 -3.42 -24.98
N ILE A 33 14.31 -4.22 -23.91
CA ILE A 33 13.43 -5.37 -23.65
C ILE A 33 12.40 -5.00 -22.58
N GLY A 34 11.12 -5.23 -22.89
CA GLY A 34 10.02 -5.03 -21.96
C GLY A 34 10.08 -5.98 -20.77
N ILE A 35 9.55 -5.56 -19.63
CA ILE A 35 9.51 -6.35 -18.39
C ILE A 35 8.09 -6.38 -17.82
N ASN A 36 7.71 -7.51 -17.23
CA ASN A 36 6.45 -7.65 -16.50
C ASN A 36 6.73 -7.55 -15.00
N ILE A 37 6.09 -6.58 -14.34
CA ILE A 37 6.11 -6.46 -12.88
C ILE A 37 4.76 -6.91 -12.36
N THR A 38 4.76 -7.92 -11.48
CA THR A 38 3.53 -8.52 -10.96
C THR A 38 3.16 -7.91 -9.62
N CYS A 39 1.86 -7.71 -9.39
CA CYS A 39 1.29 -7.32 -8.11
C CYS A 39 0.12 -8.23 -7.78
N SER A 40 0.19 -8.87 -6.63
CA SER A 40 -0.87 -9.73 -6.10
C SER A 40 -1.53 -9.04 -4.91
N HIS A 41 -2.84 -8.78 -5.01
CA HIS A 41 -3.64 -8.23 -3.92
C HIS A 41 -4.70 -9.27 -3.51
N PRO A 42 -4.43 -10.11 -2.48
CA PRO A 42 -5.25 -11.30 -2.17
C PRO A 42 -6.71 -10.99 -1.83
N ASN A 43 -6.98 -9.79 -1.32
CA ASN A 43 -8.31 -9.37 -0.86
C ASN A 43 -8.86 -8.21 -1.71
N ILE A 44 -8.63 -8.25 -3.03
CA ILE A 44 -9.09 -7.21 -3.95
C ILE A 44 -10.62 -7.14 -3.98
N GLN A 45 -11.14 -5.93 -3.83
CA GLN A 45 -12.54 -5.61 -3.99
C GLN A 45 -12.79 -4.97 -5.36
N PRO A 46 -13.98 -5.12 -5.95
CA PRO A 46 -14.31 -4.55 -7.26
C PRO A 46 -14.09 -3.04 -7.38
N ASN A 47 -14.15 -2.32 -6.26
CA ASN A 47 -14.01 -0.86 -6.19
C ASN A 47 -12.61 -0.41 -5.77
N ASP A 48 -11.66 -1.33 -5.62
CA ASP A 48 -10.28 -0.99 -5.27
C ASP A 48 -9.59 -0.31 -6.46
N ASN A 49 -8.99 0.85 -6.22
CA ASN A 49 -8.20 1.56 -7.23
C ASN A 49 -6.74 1.09 -7.15
N ILE A 50 -6.31 0.33 -8.16
CA ILE A 50 -4.95 -0.17 -8.25
C ILE A 50 -4.14 0.73 -9.19
N HIS A 51 -3.03 1.24 -8.67
CA HIS A 51 -2.14 2.14 -9.40
C HIS A 51 -0.69 1.67 -9.29
N TRP A 52 0.09 1.97 -10.32
CA TRP A 52 1.54 1.75 -10.34
C TRP A 52 2.26 3.07 -10.08
N TYR A 53 3.15 3.07 -9.10
CA TYR A 53 4.01 4.21 -8.79
C TYR A 53 5.47 3.81 -8.99
N ARG A 54 6.28 4.78 -9.40
CA ARG A 54 7.73 4.63 -9.56
C ARG A 54 8.43 5.77 -8.84
N GLN A 55 9.31 5.42 -7.91
CA GLN A 55 10.19 6.38 -7.25
C GLN A 55 11.62 6.22 -7.78
N PRO A 56 12.11 7.14 -8.61
CA PRO A 56 13.50 7.12 -9.04
C PRO A 56 14.45 7.39 -7.85
N PRO A 57 15.67 6.83 -7.86
CA PRO A 57 16.68 7.15 -6.87
C PRO A 57 16.88 8.68 -6.74
N GLY A 58 16.96 9.18 -5.51
CA GLY A 58 17.18 10.60 -5.22
C GLY A 58 15.98 11.52 -5.43
N ARG A 59 14.76 10.99 -5.61
CA ARG A 59 13.52 11.78 -5.70
C ARG A 59 12.60 11.52 -4.51
N ALA A 60 11.89 12.55 -4.07
CA ALA A 60 10.87 12.42 -3.03
C ALA A 60 9.72 11.51 -3.50
N PRO A 61 9.04 10.81 -2.57
CA PRO A 61 7.77 10.13 -2.83
C PRO A 61 6.67 11.08 -3.31
#